data_AF-A0A372IX34-F1
#
_entry.id   AF-A0A372IX34-F1
#
_cell.length_a   1.000
_cell.length_b   1.000
_cell.length_c   1.000
_cell.angle_alpha   90.00
_cell.angle_beta   90.00
_cell.angle_gamma   90.00
#
_symmetry.space_group_name_H-M   'P 1'
#
loop_
_entity.id
_entity.type
_entity.pdbx_description
1 polymer ?
#
loop_
_entity_poly.entity_id
_entity_poly.type
_entity_poly.pdbx_seq_one_letter_code
_entity_poly.pdbx_strand_id
1 'polypeptide(L)'
;MVAGSPPALSSAMSAAGIAKALSGEGVATRLALLCLQRDGRIATSHWADQAVRAGILVDLALHGRLVDEPDHVAVVAAAEDDPPHAALVHQILAHPERSLAEVIEDADVGLVEMTAWLVDRGRWVARPTRLPWRHDRYRPADPSLSRATLMPFVSALAPGGELTTPAWAATAVIARVAGLLDGRFGYADDELVDVCGPVAWVVRTGAEQIFRARVWYRVVT
;
A
#
# COMPACT_ATOMS: atom_id res chain seq x y z
N MET A 1 0.64 -29.79 45.13
CA MET A 1 -0.27 -29.38 44.06
C MET A 1 0.03 -27.91 43.78
N VAL A 2 0.96 -27.63 42.86
CA VAL A 2 1.38 -26.26 42.52
C VAL A 2 0.49 -25.81 41.36
N ALA A 3 -0.39 -24.86 41.62
CA ALA A 3 -1.18 -24.20 40.60
C ALA A 3 -0.22 -23.37 39.73
N GLY A 4 0.13 -23.91 38.56
CA GLY A 4 0.84 -23.15 37.54
C GLY A 4 -0.10 -22.08 36.99
N SER A 5 0.16 -20.82 37.33
CA SER A 5 -0.43 -19.69 36.63
C SER A 5 -0.14 -19.82 35.13
N PRO A 6 -1.14 -19.68 34.24
CA PRO A 6 -0.88 -19.66 32.82
C PRO A 6 -0.01 -18.43 32.48
N PRO A 7 0.93 -18.56 31.51
CA PRO A 7 1.72 -17.43 31.06
C PRO A 7 0.79 -16.37 30.46
N ALA A 8 0.95 -15.13 30.90
CA ALA A 8 0.22 -13.98 30.39
C ALA A 8 0.34 -13.91 28.86
N LEU A 9 -0.81 -13.81 28.20
CA LEU A 9 -0.91 -13.58 26.76
C LEU A 9 -0.12 -12.31 26.40
N SER A 10 0.82 -12.50 25.46
CA SER A 10 1.61 -11.51 24.75
C SER A 10 0.88 -10.16 24.59
N SER A 11 1.52 -9.09 25.05
CA SER A 11 1.08 -7.70 24.88
C SER A 11 0.57 -7.44 23.46
N ALA A 12 -0.72 -7.13 23.33
CA ALA A 12 -1.23 -6.49 22.14
C ALA A 12 -0.47 -5.17 21.98
N MET A 13 0.24 -4.99 20.87
CA MET A 13 0.89 -3.70 20.57
C MET A 13 -0.17 -2.60 20.54
N SER A 14 0.09 -1.50 21.25
CA SER A 14 -0.78 -0.33 21.21
C SER A 14 -0.74 0.32 19.82
N ALA A 15 -1.78 1.09 19.48
CA ALA A 15 -1.84 1.84 18.23
C ALA A 15 -0.60 2.74 18.03
N ALA A 16 -0.11 3.37 19.10
CA ALA A 16 1.14 4.14 19.08
C ALA A 16 2.38 3.28 18.81
N GLY A 17 2.43 2.05 19.37
CA GLY A 17 3.51 1.10 19.10
C GLY A 17 3.54 0.64 17.64
N ILE A 18 2.37 0.41 17.05
CA ILE A 18 2.21 0.06 15.63
C ILE A 18 2.63 1.24 14.74
N ALA A 19 2.11 2.44 15.02
CA ALA A 19 2.46 3.66 14.29
C ALA A 19 3.97 3.93 14.34
N LYS A 20 4.61 3.71 15.49
CA LYS A 20 6.06 3.86 15.66
C LYS A 20 6.85 2.82 14.86
N ALA A 21 6.48 1.53 14.95
CA ALA A 21 7.15 0.46 14.20
C ALA A 21 7.08 0.68 12.69
N LEU A 22 5.98 1.29 12.22
CA LEU A 22 5.72 1.56 10.82
C LEU A 22 6.03 2.99 10.38
N SER A 23 6.55 3.83 11.27
CA SER A 23 6.79 5.26 10.98
C SER A 23 7.81 5.47 9.86
N GLY A 24 8.76 4.54 9.69
CA GLY A 24 9.75 4.56 8.62
C GLY A 24 9.33 3.85 7.33
N GLU A 25 8.14 3.25 7.27
CA GLU A 25 7.67 2.55 6.07
C GLU A 25 6.89 3.50 5.15
N GLY A 26 6.99 3.30 3.83
CA GLY A 26 6.21 4.03 2.83
C GLY A 26 4.74 3.59 2.78
N VAL A 27 3.89 4.39 2.14
CA VAL A 27 2.50 4.06 1.83
C VAL A 27 2.44 2.78 1.00
N ALA A 28 3.32 2.65 0.00
CA ALA A 28 3.35 1.48 -0.88
C ALA A 28 3.67 0.19 -0.10
N THR A 29 4.63 0.23 0.83
CA THR A 29 4.95 -0.91 1.70
C THR A 29 3.78 -1.31 2.58
N ARG A 30 3.09 -0.34 3.19
CA ARG A 30 1.89 -0.61 4.01
C ARG A 30 0.78 -1.26 3.19
N LEU A 31 0.55 -0.79 1.96
CA LEU A 31 -0.44 -1.38 1.06
C LEU A 31 -0.04 -2.80 0.64
N ALA A 32 1.23 -3.04 0.32
CA ALA A 32 1.74 -4.38 0.01
C ALA A 32 1.56 -5.35 1.20
N LEU A 33 1.81 -4.89 2.43
CA LEU A 33 1.53 -5.66 3.64
C LEU A 33 0.05 -6.01 3.79
N LEU A 34 -0.85 -5.09 3.42
CA LEU A 34 -2.29 -5.37 3.38
C LEU A 34 -2.63 -6.35 2.24
N CYS A 35 -1.90 -6.39 1.14
CA CYS A 35 -2.14 -7.39 0.10
C CYS A 35 -1.74 -8.82 0.49
N LEU A 36 -1.00 -9.01 1.59
CA LEU A 36 -0.55 -10.32 2.05
C LEU A 36 -1.66 -11.11 2.76
N GLN A 37 -2.13 -12.19 2.15
CA GLN A 37 -3.16 -13.08 2.69
C GLN A 37 -2.65 -13.90 3.88
N ARG A 38 -3.59 -14.44 4.67
CA ARG A 38 -3.28 -15.23 5.87
C ARG A 38 -2.42 -16.47 5.60
N ASP A 39 -2.51 -17.05 4.40
CA ASP A 39 -1.72 -18.21 4.00
C ASP A 39 -0.32 -17.86 3.48
N GLY A 40 0.01 -16.56 3.45
CA GLY A 40 1.26 -15.99 2.96
C GLY A 40 1.25 -15.64 1.47
N ARG A 41 0.15 -15.82 0.74
CA ARG A 41 0.08 -15.42 -0.66
C ARG A 41 -0.18 -13.93 -0.81
N ILE A 42 0.36 -13.32 -1.86
CA ILE A 42 -0.03 -11.97 -2.26
C ILE A 42 -1.39 -12.03 -2.98
N ALA A 43 -2.22 -11.00 -2.80
CA ALA A 43 -3.45 -10.85 -3.56
C ALA A 43 -3.12 -10.72 -5.06
N THR A 44 -3.80 -11.51 -5.91
CA THR A 44 -3.57 -11.51 -7.36
C THR A 44 -4.59 -10.65 -8.11
N SER A 45 -5.23 -9.72 -7.43
CA SER A 45 -6.28 -8.89 -8.01
C SER A 45 -5.70 -7.63 -8.62
N HIS A 46 -6.25 -7.21 -9.76
CA HIS A 46 -5.84 -5.99 -10.45
C HIS A 46 -5.90 -4.73 -9.54
N TRP A 47 -6.91 -4.61 -8.68
CA TRP A 47 -7.03 -3.51 -7.71
C TRP A 47 -5.95 -3.53 -6.61
N ALA A 48 -5.33 -4.68 -6.33
CA ALA A 48 -4.21 -4.76 -5.40
C ALA A 48 -2.93 -4.18 -6.04
N ASP A 49 -2.71 -4.43 -7.34
CA ASP A 49 -1.62 -3.81 -8.09
C ASP A 49 -1.82 -2.29 -8.21
N GLN A 50 -3.02 -1.86 -8.60
CA GLN A 50 -3.36 -0.43 -8.68
C GLN A 50 -3.20 0.27 -7.32
N ALA A 51 -3.58 -0.37 -6.22
CA ALA A 51 -3.38 0.17 -4.88
C ALA A 51 -1.89 0.36 -4.56
N VAL A 52 -1.04 -0.64 -4.85
CA VAL A 52 0.40 -0.53 -4.62
C VAL A 52 1.02 0.56 -5.49
N ARG A 53 0.66 0.64 -6.78
CA ARG A 53 1.10 1.72 -7.68
C ARG A 53 0.73 3.09 -7.17
N ALA A 54 -0.54 3.27 -6.78
CA ALA A 54 -1.00 4.51 -6.17
C ALA A 54 -0.19 4.84 -4.91
N GLY A 55 0.14 3.83 -4.09
CA GLY A 55 1.04 3.98 -2.95
C GLY A 55 2.45 4.45 -3.33
N ILE A 56 3.05 3.91 -4.40
CA ILE A 56 4.38 4.32 -4.89
C ILE A 56 4.34 5.78 -5.35
N LEU A 57 3.30 6.17 -6.08
CA LEU A 57 3.11 7.55 -6.54
C LEU A 57 2.90 8.51 -5.35
N VAL A 58 2.14 8.10 -4.33
CA VAL A 58 1.99 8.88 -3.10
C VAL A 58 3.33 9.05 -2.40
N ASP A 59 4.12 7.98 -2.27
CA ASP A 59 5.45 8.06 -1.68
C ASP A 59 6.33 9.05 -2.46
N LEU A 60 6.36 8.96 -3.79
CA LEU A 60 7.09 9.92 -4.63
C LEU A 60 6.62 11.36 -4.41
N ALA A 61 5.30 11.60 -4.39
CA ALA A 61 4.73 12.93 -4.18
C ALA A 61 5.04 13.48 -2.77
N LEU A 62 5.02 12.63 -1.74
CA LEU A 62 5.38 13.01 -0.36
C LEU A 62 6.85 13.44 -0.25
N HIS A 63 7.72 12.89 -1.10
CA HIS A 63 9.12 13.29 -1.21
C HIS A 63 9.34 14.47 -2.19
N GLY A 64 8.28 15.11 -2.67
CA GLY A 64 8.36 16.27 -3.58
C GLY A 64 8.83 15.93 -4.99
N ARG A 65 8.63 14.68 -5.43
CA ARG A 65 9.17 14.14 -6.69
C ARG A 65 8.20 14.23 -7.84
N LEU A 66 6.91 14.30 -7.54
CA LEU A 66 5.83 14.44 -8.50
C LEU A 66 5.12 15.77 -8.29
N VAL A 67 4.74 16.39 -9.40
CA VAL A 67 3.86 17.55 -9.44
C VAL A 67 2.66 17.22 -10.31
N ASP A 68 1.51 17.72 -9.84
CA ASP A 68 0.25 17.66 -10.56
C ASP A 68 0.28 18.71 -11.69
N GLU A 69 0.20 18.26 -12.92
CA GLU A 69 0.00 19.11 -14.10
C GLU A 69 -1.40 18.85 -14.67
N PRO A 70 -2.02 19.79 -15.40
CA PRO A 70 -3.44 19.71 -15.77
C PRO A 70 -3.87 18.40 -16.46
N ASP A 71 -3.00 17.81 -17.28
CA ASP A 71 -3.31 16.64 -18.12
C ASP A 71 -2.35 15.46 -17.92
N HIS A 72 -1.27 15.63 -17.15
CA HIS A 72 -0.22 14.62 -17.00
C HIS A 72 0.47 14.73 -15.64
N VAL A 73 1.36 13.79 -15.33
CA VAL A 73 2.19 13.85 -14.13
C VAL A 73 3.62 14.21 -14.49
N ALA A 74 4.17 15.25 -13.84
CA ALA A 74 5.55 15.68 -14.06
C ALA A 74 6.47 15.20 -12.93
N VAL A 75 7.70 14.81 -13.30
CA VAL A 75 8.77 14.44 -12.34
C VAL A 75 9.70 15.64 -12.15
N VAL A 76 9.83 16.11 -10.90
CA VAL A 76 10.57 17.35 -10.57
C VAL A 76 12.09 17.16 -10.58
N ALA A 77 12.57 16.01 -10.12
CA ALA A 77 14.00 15.67 -10.11
C ALA A 77 14.20 14.16 -10.11
N ALA A 78 15.11 13.66 -10.94
CA ALA A 78 15.63 12.31 -10.85
C ALA A 78 16.78 12.28 -9.84
N ALA A 79 16.49 12.23 -8.54
CA ALA A 79 17.46 11.61 -7.61
C ALA A 79 17.40 10.08 -7.75
N GLU A 80 18.42 9.40 -7.25
CA GLU A 80 18.46 7.94 -7.15
C GLU A 80 17.38 7.46 -6.18
N ASP A 81 16.18 7.26 -6.70
CA ASP A 81 15.15 6.50 -6.01
C ASP A 81 15.57 5.02 -6.02
N ASP A 82 15.25 4.31 -4.95
CA ASP A 82 15.39 2.85 -4.94
C ASP A 82 14.27 2.23 -5.81
N PRO A 83 14.48 1.04 -6.39
CA PRO A 83 13.35 0.23 -6.87
C PRO A 83 12.33 0.04 -5.73
N PRO A 84 11.02 -0.09 -5.97
CA PRO A 84 10.34 0.02 -7.26
C PRO A 84 10.07 1.47 -7.71
N HIS A 85 10.28 2.47 -6.85
CA HIS A 85 10.02 3.89 -7.13
C HIS A 85 10.79 4.39 -8.36
N ALA A 86 12.08 4.04 -8.46
CA ALA A 86 12.92 4.40 -9.61
C ALA A 86 12.37 3.88 -10.95
N ALA A 87 11.87 2.65 -10.95
CA ALA A 87 11.34 2.01 -12.15
C ALA A 87 10.05 2.70 -12.61
N LEU A 88 9.19 3.09 -11.68
CA LEU A 88 7.96 3.83 -12.00
C LEU A 88 8.28 5.24 -12.53
N VAL A 89 9.25 5.93 -11.92
CA VAL A 89 9.76 7.21 -12.43
C VAL A 89 10.27 7.07 -13.87
N HIS A 90 11.03 6.01 -14.16
CA HIS A 90 11.52 5.77 -15.51
C HIS A 90 10.38 5.56 -16.52
N GLN A 91 9.32 4.84 -16.14
CA GLN A 91 8.15 4.66 -17.01
C GLN A 91 7.40 5.97 -17.27
N ILE A 92 7.24 6.82 -16.25
CA ILE A 92 6.63 8.15 -16.41
C ILE A 92 7.47 9.01 -17.36
N LEU A 93 8.80 9.02 -17.19
CA LEU A 93 9.71 9.78 -18.05
C LEU A 93 9.76 9.26 -19.49
N ALA A 94 9.54 7.96 -19.70
CA ALA A 94 9.47 7.36 -21.03
C ALA A 94 8.18 7.72 -21.78
N HIS A 95 7.11 8.03 -21.06
CA HIS A 95 5.78 8.34 -21.59
C HIS A 95 5.16 9.56 -20.87
N PRO A 96 5.77 10.76 -21.01
CA PRO A 96 5.36 11.94 -20.25
C PRO A 96 3.96 12.45 -20.59
N GLU A 97 3.39 12.01 -21.71
CA GLU A 97 2.02 12.32 -22.13
C GLU A 97 0.95 11.57 -21.34
N ARG A 98 1.32 10.53 -20.58
CA ARG A 98 0.35 9.73 -19.82
C ARG A 98 -0.18 10.50 -18.63
N SER A 99 -1.49 10.46 -18.48
CA SER A 99 -2.18 10.91 -17.28
C SER A 99 -1.80 10.04 -16.08
N LEU A 100 -1.92 10.61 -14.88
CA LEU A 100 -1.73 9.86 -13.64
C LEU A 100 -2.65 8.62 -13.56
N ALA A 101 -3.86 8.74 -14.09
CA ALA A 101 -4.84 7.66 -14.17
C ALA A 101 -4.31 6.47 -14.99
N GLU A 102 -3.81 6.74 -16.20
CA GLU A 102 -3.23 5.71 -17.08
C GLU A 102 -2.00 5.07 -16.46
N VAL A 103 -1.17 5.84 -15.75
CA VAL A 103 0.00 5.30 -15.03
C VAL A 103 -0.46 4.32 -13.93
N ILE A 104 -1.50 4.66 -13.16
CA ILE A 104 -2.04 3.77 -12.13
C ILE A 104 -2.63 2.50 -12.73
N GLU A 105 -3.31 2.61 -13.87
CA GLU A 105 -3.96 1.49 -14.55
C GLU A 105 -2.95 0.49 -15.13
N ASP A 106 -1.96 1.00 -15.86
CA ASP A 106 -1.19 0.20 -16.82
C ASP A 106 0.34 0.25 -16.61
N ALA A 107 0.86 0.85 -15.53
CA ALA A 107 2.30 0.74 -15.26
C ALA A 107 2.71 -0.72 -14.98
N ASP A 108 3.86 -1.15 -15.49
CA ASP A 108 4.34 -2.52 -15.26
C ASP A 108 4.74 -2.74 -13.80
N VAL A 109 5.15 -1.68 -13.10
CA VAL A 109 5.49 -1.74 -11.68
C VAL A 109 4.21 -1.94 -10.87
N GLY A 110 4.15 -2.95 -10.01
CA GLY A 110 3.00 -3.24 -9.16
C GLY A 110 3.37 -3.99 -7.87
N LEU A 111 2.46 -4.84 -7.41
CA LEU A 111 2.63 -5.61 -6.18
C LEU A 111 3.74 -6.65 -6.29
N VAL A 112 3.96 -7.22 -7.49
CA VAL A 112 5.00 -8.23 -7.72
C VAL A 112 6.39 -7.62 -7.55
N GLU A 113 6.65 -6.48 -8.19
CA GLU A 113 7.92 -5.75 -8.12
C GLU A 113 8.17 -5.26 -6.69
N MET A 114 7.13 -4.73 -6.04
CA MET A 114 7.20 -4.33 -4.63
C MET A 114 7.52 -5.52 -3.73
N THR A 115 6.91 -6.68 -3.97
CA THR A 115 7.17 -7.90 -3.19
C THR A 115 8.62 -8.37 -3.37
N ALA A 116 9.12 -8.39 -4.60
CA ALA A 116 10.51 -8.76 -4.90
C ALA A 116 11.49 -7.83 -4.17
N TRP A 117 11.24 -6.52 -4.22
CA TRP A 117 12.06 -5.53 -3.52
C TRP A 117 12.02 -5.70 -1.99
N LEU A 118 10.83 -5.94 -1.40
CA LEU A 118 10.69 -6.18 0.04
C LEU A 118 11.45 -7.44 0.49
N VAL A 119 11.51 -8.47 -0.35
CA VAL A 119 12.29 -9.69 -0.09
C VAL A 119 13.79 -9.41 -0.19
N ASP A 120 14.23 -8.71 -1.24
CA ASP A 120 15.64 -8.34 -1.45
C ASP A 120 16.19 -7.50 -0.28
N ARG A 121 15.39 -6.55 0.22
CA ARG A 121 15.72 -5.74 1.40
C ARG A 121 15.60 -6.49 2.73
N GLY A 122 15.29 -7.79 2.72
CA GLY A 122 15.11 -8.62 3.91
C GLY A 122 13.93 -8.21 4.79
N ARG A 123 13.01 -7.37 4.27
CA ARG A 123 11.79 -6.96 4.98
C ARG A 123 10.75 -8.05 4.96
N TRP A 124 10.72 -8.84 3.90
CA TRP A 124 9.88 -10.02 3.77
C TRP A 124 10.76 -11.27 3.63
N VAL A 125 10.25 -12.39 4.13
CA VAL A 125 10.90 -13.69 4.06
C VAL A 125 10.04 -14.61 3.20
N ALA A 126 10.60 -15.05 2.07
CA ALA A 126 10.03 -16.13 1.28
C ALA A 126 10.01 -17.43 2.11
N ARG A 127 8.85 -18.09 2.14
CA ARG A 127 8.65 -19.37 2.82
C ARG A 127 8.88 -20.47 1.80
N PRO A 128 9.79 -21.42 2.06
CA PRO A 128 10.03 -22.53 1.15
C PRO A 128 8.73 -23.32 0.96
N THR A 129 8.30 -23.44 -0.29
CA THR A 129 7.23 -24.35 -0.66
C THR A 129 7.87 -25.70 -0.97
N ARG A 130 7.25 -26.81 -0.52
CA ARG A 130 7.76 -28.16 -0.81
C ARG A 130 7.59 -28.56 -2.29
N LEU A 131 7.01 -27.71 -3.12
CA LEU A 131 6.62 -28.01 -4.49
C LEU A 131 7.06 -26.85 -5.40
N PRO A 132 7.97 -27.07 -6.37
CA PRO A 132 8.58 -26.01 -7.18
C PRO A 132 7.59 -25.25 -8.09
N TRP A 133 6.36 -25.75 -8.25
CA TRP A 133 5.29 -25.10 -9.03
C TRP A 133 4.30 -24.30 -8.16
N ARG A 134 4.46 -24.28 -6.83
CA ARG A 134 3.58 -23.50 -5.96
C ARG A 134 4.16 -22.11 -5.77
N HIS A 135 3.37 -21.11 -6.19
CA HIS A 135 3.61 -19.69 -5.94
C HIS A 135 4.16 -19.42 -4.54
N ASP A 136 5.17 -18.56 -4.51
CA ASP A 136 5.90 -18.20 -3.31
C ASP A 136 4.95 -17.66 -2.23
N ARG A 137 5.17 -18.13 -1.02
CA ARG A 137 4.49 -17.65 0.18
C ARG A 137 5.45 -16.74 0.92
N TYR A 138 4.94 -15.67 1.49
CA TYR A 138 5.74 -14.68 2.18
C TYR A 138 5.28 -14.50 3.61
N ARG A 139 6.15 -13.92 4.42
CA ARG A 139 5.81 -13.33 5.71
C ARG A 139 6.68 -12.09 5.92
N PRO A 140 6.22 -11.07 6.67
CA PRO A 140 7.11 -10.03 7.14
C PRO A 140 8.22 -10.64 8.00
N ALA A 141 9.43 -10.08 7.88
CA ALA A 141 10.58 -10.44 8.70
C ALA A 141 10.32 -10.05 10.16
N ASP A 142 9.77 -8.85 10.37
CA ASP A 142 9.22 -8.40 11.65
C ASP A 142 7.72 -8.73 11.75
N PRO A 143 7.30 -9.62 12.66
CA PRO A 143 5.89 -9.96 12.87
C PRO A 143 4.99 -8.78 13.25
N SER A 144 5.55 -7.69 13.81
CA SER A 144 4.81 -6.48 14.15
C SER A 144 4.18 -5.82 12.90
N LEU A 145 4.80 -6.03 11.74
CA LEU A 145 4.37 -5.51 10.44
C LEU A 145 3.34 -6.43 9.76
N SER A 146 2.82 -7.45 10.45
CA SER A 146 1.82 -8.33 9.86
C SER A 146 0.55 -7.60 9.46
N ARG A 147 -0.11 -8.08 8.40
CA ARG A 147 -1.46 -7.66 8.01
C ARG A 147 -2.44 -7.66 9.20
N ALA A 148 -2.34 -8.67 10.06
CA ALA A 148 -3.22 -8.82 11.21
C ALA A 148 -3.05 -7.69 12.24
N THR A 149 -1.86 -7.12 12.35
CA THR A 149 -1.55 -5.96 13.18
C THR A 149 -1.95 -4.66 12.48
N LEU A 150 -1.62 -4.55 11.19
CA LEU A 150 -1.81 -3.33 10.40
C LEU A 150 -3.28 -3.02 10.11
N MET A 151 -4.06 -4.04 9.74
CA MET A 151 -5.43 -3.87 9.27
C MET A 151 -6.33 -3.20 10.31
N PRO A 152 -6.40 -3.63 11.59
CA PRO A 152 -7.24 -2.96 12.58
C PRO A 152 -6.82 -1.51 12.82
N PHE A 153 -5.50 -1.23 12.81
CA PHE A 153 -4.98 0.12 12.97
C PHE A 153 -5.43 1.03 11.83
N VAL A 154 -5.25 0.62 10.58
CA VAL A 154 -5.67 1.40 9.40
C VAL A 154 -7.17 1.59 9.36
N SER A 155 -7.95 0.56 9.71
CA SER A 155 -9.42 0.67 9.77
C SER A 155 -9.92 1.64 10.83
N ALA A 156 -9.15 1.85 11.91
CA ALA A 156 -9.52 2.73 13.01
C ALA A 156 -9.02 4.18 12.84
N LEU A 157 -8.29 4.49 11.75
CA LEU A 157 -7.86 5.85 11.47
C LEU A 157 -9.08 6.75 11.22
N ALA A 158 -9.11 7.87 11.92
CA ALA A 158 -10.14 8.89 11.81
C ALA A 158 -9.50 10.24 11.43
N PRO A 159 -10.24 11.09 10.68
CA PRO A 159 -9.85 12.48 10.48
C PRO A 159 -9.59 13.19 11.81
N GLY A 160 -8.52 14.00 11.88
CA GLY A 160 -8.16 14.74 13.10
C GLY A 160 -7.62 13.90 14.26
N GLY A 161 -7.44 12.58 14.09
CA GLY A 161 -6.79 11.73 15.09
C GLY A 161 -5.30 12.07 15.26
N GLU A 162 -4.77 11.96 16.47
CA GLU A 162 -3.38 12.27 16.82
C GLU A 162 -2.34 11.49 15.99
N LEU A 163 -2.71 10.28 15.55
CA LEU A 163 -1.84 9.40 14.75
C LEU A 163 -2.07 9.53 13.23
N THR A 164 -2.98 10.41 12.80
CA THR A 164 -3.39 10.54 11.40
C THR A 164 -2.46 11.51 10.67
N THR A 165 -1.38 10.95 10.13
CA THR A 165 -0.46 11.66 9.21
C THR A 165 -0.95 11.56 7.75
N PRO A 166 -0.47 12.41 6.82
CA PRO A 166 -0.81 12.32 5.40
C PRO A 166 -0.57 10.92 4.79
N ALA A 167 0.56 10.27 5.11
CA ALA A 167 0.88 8.93 4.62
C ALA A 167 -0.10 7.86 5.16
N TRP A 168 -0.51 8.00 6.43
CA TRP A 168 -1.48 7.10 7.05
C TRP A 168 -2.89 7.29 6.50
N ALA A 169 -3.30 8.54 6.27
CA ALA A 169 -4.56 8.86 5.63
C ALA A 169 -4.63 8.31 4.20
N ALA A 170 -3.57 8.51 3.40
CA ALA A 170 -3.46 7.95 2.04
C ALA A 170 -3.56 6.42 2.05
N THR A 171 -2.85 5.76 2.97
CA THR A 171 -2.92 4.30 3.16
C THR A 171 -4.36 3.86 3.44
N ALA A 172 -5.06 4.54 4.37
CA ALA A 172 -6.42 4.21 4.76
C ALA A 172 -7.42 4.37 3.61
N VAL A 173 -7.35 5.48 2.88
CA VAL A 173 -8.24 5.74 1.73
C VAL A 173 -8.03 4.70 0.65
N ILE A 174 -6.79 4.48 0.20
CA ILE A 174 -6.49 3.55 -0.89
C ILE A 174 -6.85 2.12 -0.47
N ALA A 175 -6.47 1.69 0.74
CA ALA A 175 -6.79 0.36 1.24
C ALA A 175 -8.30 0.11 1.33
N ARG A 176 -9.08 1.12 1.75
CA ARG A 176 -10.54 1.03 1.84
C ARG A 176 -11.19 0.88 0.47
N VAL A 177 -10.78 1.70 -0.50
CA VAL A 177 -11.36 1.67 -1.85
C VAL A 177 -10.99 0.41 -2.62
N ALA A 178 -9.78 -0.12 -2.40
CA ALA A 178 -9.30 -1.39 -2.95
C ALA A 178 -9.83 -2.63 -2.21
N GLY A 179 -10.62 -2.45 -1.14
CA GLY A 179 -11.16 -3.56 -0.34
C GLY A 179 -10.09 -4.36 0.40
N LEU A 180 -8.91 -3.78 0.62
CA LEU A 180 -7.79 -4.44 1.28
C LEU A 180 -7.99 -4.58 2.78
N LEU A 181 -8.94 -3.88 3.41
CA LEU A 181 -9.11 -3.97 4.86
C LEU A 181 -9.83 -5.27 5.25
N ASP A 182 -11.07 -5.43 4.83
CA ASP A 182 -11.93 -6.56 5.22
C ASP A 182 -12.48 -7.34 4.02
N GLY A 183 -11.96 -7.10 2.81
CA GLY A 183 -12.46 -7.66 1.56
C GLY A 183 -13.69 -6.93 1.01
N ARG A 184 -14.20 -5.91 1.71
CA ARG A 184 -15.32 -5.08 1.25
C ARG A 184 -14.78 -3.79 0.67
N PHE A 185 -15.24 -3.46 -0.52
CA PHE A 185 -14.87 -2.21 -1.14
C PHE A 185 -15.68 -1.05 -0.55
N GLY A 186 -14.99 0.00 -0.12
CA GLY A 186 -15.60 1.25 0.33
C GLY A 186 -15.53 2.36 -0.72
N TYR A 187 -16.00 3.54 -0.32
CA TYR A 187 -15.75 4.81 -1.00
C TYR A 187 -14.54 5.50 -0.38
N ALA A 188 -13.96 6.45 -1.13
CA ALA A 188 -12.98 7.37 -0.58
C ALA A 188 -13.65 8.21 0.52
N ASP A 189 -12.91 8.45 1.59
CA ASP A 189 -13.36 9.26 2.71
C ASP A 189 -12.78 10.65 2.52
N ASP A 190 -13.63 11.61 2.11
CA ASP A 190 -13.19 12.94 1.69
C ASP A 190 -12.43 13.67 2.81
N GLU A 191 -12.82 13.47 4.07
CA GLU A 191 -12.13 14.06 5.21
C GLU A 191 -10.71 13.48 5.38
N LEU A 192 -10.53 12.17 5.18
CA LEU A 192 -9.18 11.57 5.16
C LEU A 192 -8.37 11.99 3.93
N VAL A 193 -9.03 12.17 2.79
CA VAL A 193 -8.37 12.70 1.58
C VAL A 193 -7.85 14.11 1.83
N ASP A 194 -8.60 14.96 2.52
CA ASP A 194 -8.15 16.31 2.87
C ASP A 194 -6.94 16.30 3.82
N VAL A 195 -6.87 15.33 4.73
CA VAL A 195 -5.69 15.11 5.60
C VAL A 195 -4.43 14.71 4.80
N CYS A 196 -4.58 14.17 3.59
CA CYS A 196 -3.44 13.87 2.71
C CYS A 196 -2.72 15.14 2.24
N GLY A 197 -3.35 16.32 2.33
CA GLY A 197 -2.72 17.61 2.04
C GLY A 197 -2.13 17.67 0.61
N PRO A 198 -0.84 17.99 0.44
CA PRO A 198 -0.22 18.17 -0.88
C PRO A 198 -0.29 16.95 -1.82
N VAL A 199 -0.53 15.75 -1.29
CA VAL A 199 -0.61 14.51 -2.09
C VAL A 199 -2.05 14.03 -2.29
N ALA A 200 -3.05 14.82 -1.88
CA ALA A 200 -4.46 14.48 -2.01
C ALA A 200 -4.87 14.22 -3.48
N TRP A 201 -4.26 14.91 -4.45
CA TRP A 201 -4.51 14.71 -5.87
C TRP A 201 -4.18 13.28 -6.32
N VAL A 202 -3.03 12.73 -5.92
CA VAL A 202 -2.66 11.33 -6.21
C VAL A 202 -3.64 10.36 -5.57
N VAL A 203 -4.00 10.61 -4.31
CA VAL A 203 -4.91 9.73 -3.55
C VAL A 203 -6.30 9.71 -4.17
N ARG A 204 -6.83 10.87 -4.58
CA ARG A 204 -8.13 11.00 -5.27
C ARG A 204 -8.12 10.24 -6.59
N THR A 205 -7.13 10.48 -7.45
CA THR A 205 -7.02 9.79 -8.74
C THR A 205 -6.86 8.28 -8.55
N GLY A 206 -6.02 7.84 -7.61
CA GLY A 206 -5.87 6.42 -7.28
C GLY A 206 -7.16 5.77 -6.80
N ALA A 207 -7.87 6.41 -5.87
CA ALA A 207 -9.18 5.93 -5.42
C ALA A 207 -10.19 5.86 -6.56
N GLU A 208 -10.24 6.89 -7.42
CA GLU A 208 -11.14 6.93 -8.56
C GLU A 208 -10.83 5.82 -9.58
N GLN A 209 -9.56 5.59 -9.93
CA GLN A 209 -9.21 4.54 -10.88
C GLN A 209 -9.52 3.14 -10.35
N ILE A 210 -9.22 2.87 -9.07
CA ILE A 210 -9.57 1.60 -8.43
C ILE A 210 -11.09 1.40 -8.43
N PHE A 211 -11.86 2.46 -8.17
CA PHE A 211 -13.32 2.41 -8.24
C PHE A 211 -13.82 2.13 -9.67
N ARG A 212 -13.28 2.81 -10.69
CA ARG A 212 -13.66 2.63 -12.10
C ARG A 212 -13.37 1.21 -12.58
N ALA A 213 -12.17 0.69 -12.31
CA ALA A 213 -11.78 -0.68 -12.66
C ALA A 213 -12.75 -1.70 -12.05
N ARG A 214 -13.16 -1.49 -10.79
CA ARG A 214 -14.15 -2.35 -10.11
C ARG A 214 -15.52 -2.32 -10.77
N VAL A 215 -16.00 -1.14 -11.15
CA VAL A 215 -17.31 -0.99 -11.81
C VAL A 215 -17.29 -1.70 -13.16
N TRP A 216 -16.23 -1.52 -13.95
CA TRP A 216 -16.11 -2.15 -15.26
C TRP A 216 -16.12 -3.68 -15.17
N TYR A 217 -15.36 -4.27 -14.25
CA TYR A 217 -15.38 -5.71 -14.02
C TYR A 217 -16.78 -6.25 -13.67
N ARG A 218 -17.56 -5.53 -12.83
CA ARG A 218 -18.94 -5.95 -12.50
C ARG A 218 -19.92 -5.92 -13.66
N VAL A 219 -19.63 -5.17 -14.72
CA VAL A 219 -20.51 -5.04 -15.89
C VAL A 219 -20.17 -6.07 -16.96
N VAL A 220 -18.89 -6.46 -17.06
CA VAL A 220 -18.38 -7.35 -18.11
C VAL A 220 -18.38 -8.84 -17.69
N THR A 221 -18.48 -9.14 -16.39
CA THR A 221 -18.66 -10.51 -15.85
C THR A 221 -20.03 -10.71 -15.23
#